data_AF-A0A7W3DFC1-F1
#
_entry.id   AF-A0A7W3DFC1-F1
#
_cell.length_a   1.000
_cell.length_b   1.000
_cell.length_c   1.000
_cell.angle_alpha   90.00
_cell.angle_beta   90.00
_cell.angle_gamma   90.00
#
_symmetry.space_group_name_H-M   'P 1'
#
loop_
_entity.id
_entity.type
_entity.pdbx_description
1 polymer ?
#
loop_
_entity_poly.entity_id
_entity_poly.type
_entity_poly.pdbx_seq_one_letter_code
_entity_poly.pdbx_strand_id
1 'polypeptide(L)'
;MSEKIITLSGAATDVLYSLFFRGALQSGDLPAKSGAAELRELGFAETRHTATEYQKENYFTFLTAEGQKFAIEHLADTRFGVPAGGYIGSPVVAEADIRGCCPVEGYKWGWFVDKSGQAYIHKALIGDGILSTSCNVKINADEKGKAPETALQQTIKKVVEETVQQAMQPGGTIWHSLRRGI
;
A
#
# COMPACT_ATOMS: atom_id res chain seq x y z
N MET A 1 -23.78 17.68 -29.39
CA MET A 1 -23.81 18.72 -28.34
C MET A 1 -22.36 18.93 -27.94
N SER A 2 -21.84 20.15 -28.07
CA SER A 2 -20.44 20.45 -27.79
C SER A 2 -20.15 20.23 -26.31
N GLU A 3 -19.35 19.23 -25.98
CA GLU A 3 -18.78 19.07 -24.64
C GLU A 3 -17.91 20.29 -24.36
N LYS A 4 -18.47 21.24 -23.63
CA LYS A 4 -17.71 22.37 -23.11
C LYS A 4 -16.76 21.75 -22.08
N ILE A 5 -15.49 21.59 -22.45
CA ILE A 5 -14.45 21.18 -21.50
C ILE A 5 -14.28 22.36 -20.55
N ILE A 6 -15.02 22.32 -19.44
CA ILE A 6 -14.95 23.33 -18.40
C ILE A 6 -13.75 22.97 -17.54
N THR A 7 -12.63 23.64 -17.79
CA THR A 7 -11.42 23.49 -16.99
C THR A 7 -11.59 24.32 -15.71
N LEU A 8 -11.80 23.63 -14.58
CA LEU A 8 -11.84 24.27 -13.26
C LEU A 8 -10.43 24.51 -12.73
N SER A 9 -10.25 25.58 -11.95
CA SER A 9 -9.02 25.73 -11.15
C SER A 9 -8.91 24.63 -10.08
N GLY A 10 -7.69 24.37 -9.59
CA GLY A 10 -7.49 23.44 -8.47
C GLY A 10 -8.30 23.85 -7.23
N ALA A 11 -8.36 25.15 -6.93
CA ALA A 11 -9.15 25.68 -5.83
C ALA A 11 -10.67 25.48 -6.02
N ALA A 12 -11.18 25.66 -7.24
CA ALA A 12 -12.60 25.38 -7.54
C ALA A 12 -12.91 23.88 -7.46
N THR A 13 -11.97 23.03 -7.85
CA THR A 13 -12.10 21.57 -7.74
C THR A 13 -12.20 21.13 -6.28
N ASP A 14 -11.36 21.68 -5.39
CA ASP A 14 -11.41 21.38 -3.95
C ASP A 14 -12.73 21.82 -3.29
N VAL A 15 -13.27 22.97 -3.72
CA VAL A 15 -14.57 23.47 -3.25
C VAL A 15 -15.71 22.60 -3.78
N LEU A 16 -15.70 22.24 -5.06
CA LEU A 16 -16.68 21.34 -5.68
C LEU A 16 -16.73 20.01 -4.94
N TYR A 17 -15.55 19.46 -4.65
CA TYR A 17 -15.39 18.24 -3.86
C TYR A 17 -16.00 18.39 -2.46
N SER A 18 -15.65 19.46 -1.75
CA SER A 18 -16.13 19.70 -0.38
C SER A 18 -17.65 19.84 -0.33
N LEU A 19 -18.24 20.58 -1.28
CA LEU A 19 -19.68 20.78 -1.35
C LEU A 19 -20.45 19.51 -1.77
N PHE A 20 -19.85 18.67 -2.62
CA PHE A 20 -20.50 17.43 -3.06
C PHE A 20 -20.60 16.40 -1.93
N PHE A 21 -19.52 16.20 -1.16
CA PHE A 21 -19.50 15.20 -0.09
C PHE A 21 -20.02 15.69 1.25
N ARG A 22 -19.84 16.97 1.58
CA ARG A 22 -20.29 17.55 2.86
C ARG A 22 -21.64 18.26 2.74
N GLY A 23 -22.09 18.55 1.54
CA GLY A 23 -23.32 19.31 1.29
C GLY A 23 -23.10 20.82 1.41
N ALA A 24 -24.13 21.53 1.87
CA ALA A 24 -24.07 22.98 2.03
C ALA A 24 -23.06 23.39 3.12
N LEU A 25 -22.13 24.29 2.79
CA LEU A 25 -21.06 24.75 3.69
C LEU A 25 -21.11 26.26 3.90
N GLN A 26 -20.73 26.72 5.10
CA GLN A 26 -20.53 28.15 5.41
C GLN A 26 -19.22 28.65 4.81
N SER A 27 -19.06 29.96 4.61
CA SER A 27 -17.88 30.51 3.94
C SER A 27 -16.58 30.21 4.69
N GLY A 28 -16.63 30.15 6.02
CA GLY A 28 -15.50 29.73 6.87
C GLY A 28 -15.07 28.26 6.69
N ASP A 29 -15.97 27.38 6.28
CA ASP A 29 -15.71 25.94 6.10
C ASP A 29 -15.32 25.58 4.66
N LEU A 30 -15.37 26.54 3.73
CA LEU A 30 -14.95 26.34 2.36
C LEU A 30 -13.41 26.30 2.29
N PRO A 31 -12.83 25.32 1.55
CA PRO A 31 -11.38 25.21 1.44
C PRO A 31 -10.75 26.42 0.74
N ALA A 32 -11.46 27.05 -0.19
CA ALA A 32 -10.99 28.24 -0.89
C ALA A 32 -12.14 29.21 -1.25
N LYS A 33 -12.02 30.48 -0.83
CA LYS A 33 -12.99 31.53 -1.18
C LYS A 33 -12.99 31.87 -2.67
N SER A 34 -11.82 31.85 -3.32
CA SER A 34 -11.67 32.08 -4.76
C SER A 34 -12.32 30.98 -5.59
N GLY A 35 -12.15 29.71 -5.19
CA GLY A 35 -12.79 28.57 -5.86
C GLY A 35 -14.31 28.61 -5.76
N ALA A 36 -14.85 29.04 -4.62
CA ALA A 36 -16.29 29.23 -4.46
C ALA A 36 -16.84 30.35 -5.36
N ALA A 37 -16.07 31.42 -5.59
CA ALA A 37 -16.46 32.48 -6.51
C ALA A 37 -16.53 31.97 -7.96
N GLU A 38 -15.51 31.22 -8.40
CA GLU A 38 -15.46 30.62 -9.73
C GLU A 38 -16.65 29.68 -10.00
N LEU A 39 -16.99 28.81 -9.04
CA LEU A 39 -18.14 27.91 -9.18
C LEU A 39 -19.48 28.66 -9.26
N ARG A 40 -19.62 29.83 -8.61
CA ARG A 40 -20.82 30.66 -8.75
C ARG A 40 -20.88 31.36 -10.10
N GLU A 41 -19.75 31.84 -10.62
CA GLU A 41 -19.67 32.44 -11.95
C GLU A 41 -20.05 31.44 -13.05
N LEU A 42 -19.71 30.16 -12.83
CA LEU A 42 -20.09 29.06 -13.71
C LEU A 42 -21.52 28.55 -13.51
N GLY A 43 -22.23 29.03 -12.48
CA GLY A 43 -23.60 28.58 -12.14
C GLY A 43 -23.66 27.21 -11.43
N PHE A 44 -22.52 26.66 -11.02
CA PHE A 44 -22.43 25.36 -10.34
C PHE A 44 -22.71 25.44 -8.84
N ALA A 45 -22.47 26.60 -8.23
CA ALA A 45 -22.76 26.83 -6.83
C ALA A 45 -23.63 28.07 -6.65
N GLU A 46 -24.49 28.07 -5.63
CA GLU A 46 -25.31 29.22 -5.23
C GLU A 46 -25.07 29.51 -3.75
N THR A 47 -25.06 30.80 -3.41
CA THR A 47 -24.97 31.26 -2.03
C THR A 47 -26.33 31.77 -1.60
N ARG A 48 -26.87 31.26 -0.47
CA ARG A 48 -28.11 31.75 0.12
C ARG A 48 -27.92 32.23 1.54
N HIS A 49 -28.71 33.24 1.89
CA HIS A 49 -28.73 33.80 3.23
C HIS A 49 -29.63 32.99 4.16
N THR A 50 -29.15 32.70 5.36
CA THR A 50 -29.95 32.11 6.44
C THR A 50 -30.70 33.21 7.18
N ALA A 51 -31.91 32.88 7.68
CA ALA A 51 -32.73 33.81 8.46
C ALA A 51 -32.15 34.13 9.85
N THR A 52 -31.23 33.30 10.34
CA THR A 52 -30.60 33.42 11.65
C THR A 52 -29.08 33.42 11.51
N GLU A 53 -28.42 34.38 12.15
CA GLU A 53 -26.96 34.43 12.26
C GLU A 53 -26.43 33.20 12.98
N TYR A 54 -25.57 32.45 12.31
CA TYR A 54 -24.82 31.35 12.92
C TYR A 54 -23.32 31.65 12.74
N GLN A 55 -22.60 31.79 13.86
CA GLN A 55 -21.16 32.08 13.86
C GLN A 55 -20.72 33.33 13.06
N LYS A 56 -21.52 34.41 13.07
CA LYS A 56 -21.24 35.72 12.44
C LYS A 56 -21.25 35.76 10.90
N GLU A 57 -21.48 34.64 10.22
CA GLU A 57 -21.74 34.61 8.78
C GLU A 57 -23.21 34.22 8.52
N ASN A 58 -23.84 34.95 7.59
CA ASN A 58 -25.27 34.83 7.31
C ASN A 58 -25.58 34.05 6.04
N TYR A 59 -24.62 33.31 5.50
CA TYR A 59 -24.82 32.64 4.22
C TYR A 59 -24.10 31.31 4.14
N PHE A 60 -24.72 30.39 3.40
CA PHE A 60 -24.17 29.09 3.07
C PHE A 60 -24.10 28.96 1.55
N THR A 61 -23.09 28.24 1.08
CA THR A 61 -22.91 27.91 -0.34
C THR A 61 -23.25 26.44 -0.53
N PHE A 62 -24.01 26.14 -1.59
CA PHE A 62 -24.41 24.78 -1.95
C PHE A 62 -24.34 24.59 -3.46
N LEU A 63 -24.28 23.34 -3.91
CA LEU A 63 -24.27 23.03 -5.34
C LEU A 63 -25.68 23.16 -5.94
N THR A 64 -25.76 23.75 -7.13
CA THR A 64 -26.97 23.76 -7.96
C THR A 64 -27.18 22.38 -8.59
N ALA A 65 -28.35 22.15 -9.20
CA ALA A 65 -28.61 20.90 -9.92
C ALA A 65 -27.59 20.65 -11.05
N GLU A 66 -27.16 21.71 -11.74
CA GLU A 66 -26.13 21.64 -12.77
C GLU A 66 -24.75 21.33 -12.18
N GLY A 67 -24.39 21.99 -11.06
CA GLY A 67 -23.14 21.72 -10.35
C GLY A 67 -23.06 20.31 -9.78
N GLN A 68 -24.18 19.75 -9.30
CA GLN A 68 -24.25 18.36 -8.84
C GLN A 68 -24.08 17.38 -10.01
N LYS A 69 -24.71 17.63 -11.15
CA LYS A 69 -24.55 16.79 -12.34
C LYS A 69 -23.10 16.81 -12.82
N PHE A 70 -22.51 18.00 -12.91
CA PHE A 70 -21.10 18.17 -13.24
C PHE A 70 -20.19 17.45 -12.23
N ALA A 71 -20.47 17.58 -10.93
CA ALA A 71 -19.72 16.89 -9.89
C ALA A 71 -19.82 15.37 -10.04
N ILE A 72 -20.98 14.80 -10.38
CA ILE A 72 -21.10 13.36 -10.62
C ILE A 72 -20.26 12.95 -11.84
N GLU A 73 -20.36 13.65 -12.96
CA GLU A 73 -19.60 13.33 -14.19
C GLU A 73 -18.07 13.50 -13.97
N HIS A 74 -17.67 14.51 -13.21
CA HIS A 74 -16.27 14.84 -12.94
C HIS A 74 -15.65 14.05 -11.76
N LEU A 75 -16.47 13.57 -10.82
CA LEU A 75 -16.02 12.87 -9.62
C LEU A 75 -16.34 11.36 -9.61
N ALA A 76 -17.29 10.86 -10.39
CA ALA A 76 -17.62 9.42 -10.39
C ALA A 76 -16.44 8.56 -10.89
N ASP A 77 -15.68 9.08 -11.86
CA ASP A 77 -14.49 8.40 -12.39
C ASP A 77 -13.19 8.83 -11.70
N THR A 78 -13.28 9.73 -10.70
CA THR A 78 -12.11 10.22 -9.96
C THR A 78 -12.17 9.80 -8.49
N ARG A 79 -11.08 9.20 -8.00
CA ARG A 79 -10.83 9.04 -6.56
C ARG A 79 -10.47 10.41 -5.99
N PHE A 80 -11.49 11.23 -5.69
CA PHE A 80 -11.31 12.52 -5.03
C PHE A 80 -10.45 13.48 -5.89
N GLY A 81 -10.76 13.66 -7.18
CA GLY A 81 -9.96 14.50 -8.09
C GLY A 81 -8.70 13.84 -8.64
N VAL A 82 -8.50 12.54 -8.36
CA VAL A 82 -7.42 11.72 -8.95
C VAL A 82 -8.05 10.66 -9.86
N PRO A 83 -7.66 10.54 -11.14
CA PRO A 83 -8.22 9.51 -12.03
C PRO A 83 -8.12 8.11 -11.41
N ALA A 84 -9.14 7.27 -11.61
CA ALA A 84 -9.26 5.93 -11.03
C ALA A 84 -7.97 5.11 -11.21
N GLY A 85 -7.13 5.10 -10.16
CA GLY A 85 -5.80 4.50 -10.20
C GLY A 85 -4.79 5.14 -9.24
N GLY A 86 -4.92 6.43 -8.93
CA GLY A 86 -4.05 7.12 -7.98
C GLY A 86 -4.58 7.10 -6.54
N TYR A 87 -3.70 6.91 -5.56
CA TYR A 87 -4.03 6.93 -4.14
C TYR A 87 -4.01 8.38 -3.61
N ILE A 88 -5.01 8.74 -2.81
CA ILE A 88 -5.09 9.96 -2.01
C ILE A 88 -3.97 9.99 -0.97
N GLY A 89 -2.83 10.58 -1.31
CA GLY A 89 -1.73 10.68 -0.34
C GLY A 89 -0.44 11.37 -0.77
N SER A 90 -0.30 11.86 -2.00
CA SER A 90 0.87 12.69 -2.36
C SER A 90 0.65 13.50 -3.65
N PRO A 91 1.29 14.67 -3.80
CA PRO A 91 1.29 15.43 -5.04
C PRO A 91 1.94 14.58 -6.14
N VAL A 92 1.31 14.56 -7.31
CA VAL A 92 1.86 13.93 -8.52
C VAL A 92 3.04 14.78 -8.98
N VAL A 93 4.24 14.47 -8.50
CA VAL A 93 5.46 14.81 -9.21
C VAL A 93 5.67 13.68 -10.21
N ALA A 94 5.79 14.06 -11.48
CA ALA A 94 5.95 13.16 -12.61
C ALA A 94 7.02 12.08 -12.35
N GLU A 95 6.79 10.90 -12.92
CA GLU A 95 7.79 9.84 -13.10
C GLU A 95 8.32 9.19 -11.82
N ALA A 96 7.42 8.58 -11.04
CA ALA A 96 7.84 7.57 -10.07
C ALA A 96 6.75 6.51 -9.91
N ASP A 97 6.82 5.47 -10.74
CA ASP A 97 6.29 4.15 -10.39
C ASP A 97 7.10 3.63 -9.19
N ILE A 98 6.72 4.07 -8.01
CA ILE A 98 7.20 3.55 -6.74
C ILE A 98 5.95 3.37 -5.88
N ARG A 99 5.41 2.14 -5.87
CA ARG A 99 4.47 1.71 -4.83
C ARG A 99 5.14 1.99 -3.47
N GLY A 100 4.79 3.13 -2.86
CA GLY A 100 5.39 3.62 -1.62
C GLY A 100 6.46 4.69 -1.84
N CYS A 101 6.10 5.85 -2.39
CA CYS A 101 7.00 7.00 -2.49
C CYS A 101 7.08 7.72 -1.14
N CYS A 102 7.99 7.30 -0.26
CA CYS A 102 8.55 8.17 0.78
C CYS A 102 10.01 7.73 1.07
N PRO A 103 10.95 8.67 1.23
CA PRO A 103 12.31 8.35 1.65
C PRO A 103 12.31 7.64 3.00
N VAL A 104 13.22 6.67 3.14
CA VAL A 104 13.44 5.76 4.29
C VAL A 104 13.79 6.48 5.61
N GLU A 105 13.83 7.81 5.61
CA GLU A 105 14.38 8.63 6.69
C GLU A 105 13.32 9.25 7.62
N GLY A 106 12.04 9.27 7.24
CA GLY A 106 10.96 9.92 8.02
C GLY A 106 10.09 9.00 8.88
N TYR A 107 10.08 7.69 8.63
CA TYR A 107 9.23 6.77 9.36
C TYR A 107 9.96 6.19 10.56
N LYS A 108 9.53 6.60 11.75
CA LYS A 108 9.98 6.05 13.02
C LYS A 108 9.79 4.52 13.05
N TRP A 109 8.78 3.97 12.37
CA TRP A 109 8.42 2.54 12.29
C TRP A 109 7.52 2.25 11.07
N GLY A 110 7.66 1.08 10.43
CA GLY A 110 6.81 0.68 9.30
C GLY A 110 7.30 -0.56 8.52
N TRP A 111 6.46 -1.05 7.59
CA TRP A 111 6.79 -2.09 6.62
C TRP A 111 6.87 -1.48 5.21
N PHE A 112 7.83 -1.91 4.39
CA PHE A 112 8.02 -1.38 3.03
C PHE A 112 8.62 -2.43 2.08
N VAL A 113 8.52 -2.15 0.78
CA VAL A 113 9.05 -2.98 -0.31
C VAL A 113 9.95 -2.12 -1.18
N ASP A 114 11.12 -2.64 -1.56
CA ASP A 114 12.05 -1.92 -2.44
C ASP A 114 11.78 -2.15 -3.95
N LYS A 115 12.57 -1.49 -4.80
CA LYS A 115 12.50 -1.64 -6.27
C LYS A 115 12.88 -3.04 -6.76
N SER A 116 13.55 -3.84 -5.93
CA SER A 116 13.93 -5.21 -6.25
C SER A 116 12.86 -6.25 -5.84
N GLY A 117 11.79 -5.81 -5.18
CA GLY A 117 10.71 -6.66 -4.68
C GLY A 117 10.96 -7.25 -3.29
N GLN A 118 11.98 -6.78 -2.57
CA GLN A 118 12.33 -7.23 -1.22
C GLN A 118 11.52 -6.48 -0.16
N ALA A 119 11.07 -7.19 0.86
CA ALA A 119 10.25 -6.65 1.95
C ALA A 119 11.07 -6.38 3.22
N TYR A 120 10.74 -5.30 3.93
CA TYR A 120 11.45 -4.85 5.13
C TYR A 120 10.49 -4.48 6.26
N ILE A 121 10.91 -4.69 7.52
CA ILE A 121 10.32 -4.09 8.73
C ILE A 121 11.39 -3.26 9.41
N HIS A 122 11.14 -1.95 9.59
CA HIS A 122 12.05 -1.06 10.34
C HIS A 122 13.53 -1.22 9.94
N LYS A 123 13.81 -1.35 8.63
CA LYS A 123 15.15 -1.56 8.01
C LYS A 123 15.72 -2.99 8.05
N ALA A 124 15.05 -3.95 8.68
CA ALA A 124 15.44 -5.36 8.60
C ALA A 124 14.81 -6.02 7.36
N LEU A 125 15.65 -6.66 6.53
CA LEU A 125 15.21 -7.45 5.37
C LEU A 125 14.50 -8.73 5.83
N ILE A 126 13.30 -8.97 5.30
CA ILE A 126 12.57 -10.23 5.47
C ILE A 126 12.99 -11.15 4.32
N GLY A 127 14.07 -11.91 4.53
CA GLY A 127 14.79 -12.73 3.54
C GLY A 127 13.96 -13.30 2.38
N ASP A 128 13.44 -14.53 2.51
CA ASP A 128 12.76 -15.27 1.42
C ASP A 128 11.26 -14.93 1.31
N GLY A 129 10.85 -13.73 1.76
CA GLY A 129 9.44 -13.32 1.76
C GLY A 129 8.96 -12.94 0.36
N ILE A 130 7.99 -13.67 -0.19
CA ILE A 130 7.34 -13.31 -1.46
C ILE A 130 6.08 -12.49 -1.18
N LEU A 131 5.94 -11.35 -1.87
CA LEU A 131 4.73 -10.53 -1.85
C LEU A 131 3.57 -11.24 -2.53
N SER A 132 2.52 -11.52 -1.77
CA SER A 132 1.24 -11.92 -2.34
C SER A 132 0.49 -10.71 -2.90
N THR A 133 -0.39 -10.93 -3.87
CA THR A 133 -1.27 -9.92 -4.50
C THR A 133 -2.15 -9.13 -3.53
N SER A 134 -2.26 -9.59 -2.28
CA SER A 134 -3.03 -8.97 -1.19
C SER A 134 -2.15 -8.26 -0.15
N CYS A 135 -0.91 -7.92 -0.48
CA CYS A 135 0.05 -7.24 0.42
C CYS A 135 0.41 -8.06 1.68
N ASN A 136 0.12 -9.36 1.69
CA ASN A 136 0.57 -10.28 2.71
C ASN A 136 2.00 -10.74 2.38
N VAL A 137 2.89 -10.72 3.37
CA VAL A 137 4.22 -11.33 3.26
C VAL A 137 4.09 -12.81 3.58
N LYS A 138 4.22 -13.67 2.56
CA LYS A 138 4.42 -15.10 2.80
C LYS A 138 5.90 -15.33 3.00
N ILE A 139 6.30 -15.50 4.26
CA ILE A 139 7.64 -16.01 4.57
C ILE A 139 7.60 -17.48 4.21
N ASN A 140 8.15 -17.82 3.05
CA ASN A 140 8.46 -19.21 2.76
C ASN A 140 9.61 -19.55 3.69
N ALA A 141 9.30 -20.13 4.85
CA ALA A 141 10.29 -20.77 5.69
C ALA A 141 10.75 -22.03 4.95
N ASP A 142 11.41 -21.85 3.80
CA ASP A 142 12.09 -22.92 3.09
C ASP A 142 13.19 -23.39 4.03
N GLU A 143 12.85 -24.38 4.84
CA GLU A 143 13.67 -25.55 5.17
C GLU A 143 15.16 -25.32 5.51
N LYS A 144 15.58 -24.11 5.91
CA LYS A 144 16.95 -23.84 6.39
C LYS A 144 17.24 -24.59 7.69
N GLY A 145 16.19 -25.11 8.36
CA GLY A 145 16.28 -26.11 9.42
C GLY A 145 16.47 -27.56 8.95
N LYS A 146 16.21 -27.90 7.67
CA LYS A 146 16.46 -29.25 7.13
C LYS A 146 17.89 -29.46 6.65
N ALA A 147 18.61 -28.39 6.28
CA ALA A 147 20.04 -28.49 5.96
C ALA A 147 20.87 -29.09 7.12
N PRO A 148 20.75 -28.62 8.38
CA PRO A 148 21.47 -29.24 9.48
C PRO A 148 20.98 -30.66 9.76
N GLU A 149 19.68 -30.94 9.64
CA GLU A 149 19.13 -32.30 9.87
C GLU A 149 19.63 -33.30 8.82
N THR A 150 19.63 -32.92 7.54
CA THR A 150 20.12 -33.77 6.44
C THR A 150 21.64 -33.99 6.56
N ALA A 151 22.40 -32.95 6.95
CA ALA A 151 23.83 -33.07 7.19
C ALA A 151 24.14 -33.99 8.40
N LEU A 152 23.34 -33.91 9.47
CA LEU A 152 23.47 -34.79 10.63
C LEU A 152 23.14 -36.25 10.27
N GLN A 153 22.05 -36.48 9.54
CA GLN A 153 21.66 -37.80 9.06
C GLN A 153 22.74 -38.43 8.17
N GLN A 154 23.33 -37.65 7.25
CA GLN A 154 24.43 -38.12 6.40
C GLN A 154 25.70 -38.43 7.20
N THR A 155 26.03 -37.60 8.19
CA THR A 155 27.20 -37.82 9.05
C THR A 155 27.05 -39.08 9.88
N ILE A 156 25.87 -39.28 10.50
CA ILE A 156 25.57 -40.50 11.26
C ILE A 156 25.67 -41.73 10.34
N LYS A 157 25.04 -41.67 9.16
CA LYS A 157 25.09 -42.78 8.20
C LYS A 157 26.54 -43.13 7.83
N LYS A 158 27.37 -42.13 7.53
CA LYS A 158 28.78 -42.33 7.17
C LYS A 158 29.57 -42.97 8.32
N VAL A 159 29.44 -42.45 9.54
CA VAL A 159 30.15 -42.99 10.71
C VAL A 159 29.72 -44.43 10.99
N VAL A 160 28.43 -44.74 10.87
CA VAL A 160 27.92 -46.12 11.02
C VAL A 160 28.50 -47.04 9.94
N GLU A 161 28.52 -46.62 8.68
CA GLU A 161 29.10 -47.40 7.59
C GLU A 161 30.60 -47.64 7.79
N GLU A 162 31.36 -46.60 8.14
CA GLU A 162 32.81 -46.71 8.40
C GLU A 162 33.11 -47.62 9.60
N THR A 163 32.37 -47.49 10.70
CA THR A 163 32.56 -48.32 11.89
C THR A 163 32.19 -49.79 11.65
N VAL A 164 31.10 -50.06 10.92
CA VAL A 164 30.74 -51.43 10.52
C VAL A 164 31.79 -52.01 9.58
N GLN A 165 32.23 -51.25 8.57
CA GLN A 165 33.28 -51.71 7.65
C GLN A 165 34.59 -51.99 8.40
N GLN A 166 35.01 -51.12 9.32
CA GLN A 166 36.20 -51.31 10.13
C GLN A 166 36.08 -52.54 11.05
N ALA A 167 34.93 -52.75 11.66
CA ALA A 167 34.68 -53.93 12.51
C ALA A 167 34.67 -55.24 11.71
N MET A 168 34.37 -55.18 10.41
CA MET A 168 34.39 -56.32 9.48
C MET A 168 35.75 -56.55 8.80
N GLN A 169 36.71 -55.61 8.89
CA GLN A 169 38.06 -55.81 8.37
C GLN A 169 38.76 -56.99 9.09
N PRO A 170 39.75 -57.65 8.46
CA PRO A 170 40.54 -58.68 9.11
C PRO A 170 41.17 -58.18 10.41
N GLY A 171 40.86 -58.83 11.53
CA GLY A 171 41.27 -58.39 12.87
C GLY A 171 40.23 -57.52 13.61
N GLY A 172 39.13 -57.16 12.97
CA GLY A 172 38.02 -56.39 13.57
C GLY A 172 37.14 -57.23 14.50
N THR A 173 36.36 -56.57 15.35
CA THR A 173 35.52 -57.21 16.37
C THR A 173 34.42 -58.11 15.78
N ILE A 174 33.77 -57.68 14.69
CA ILE A 174 32.77 -58.50 13.97
C ILE A 174 33.47 -59.61 13.19
N TRP A 175 34.60 -59.32 12.53
CA TRP A 175 35.39 -60.32 11.80
C TRP A 175 35.86 -61.47 12.68
N HIS A 176 36.35 -61.18 13.89
CA HIS A 176 36.73 -62.20 14.87
C HIS A 176 35.54 -63.00 15.38
N SER A 177 34.37 -62.39 15.47
CA SER A 177 33.14 -63.08 15.92
C SER A 177 32.61 -64.02 14.86
N LEU A 178 32.59 -63.61 13.57
CA LEU A 178 32.22 -64.50 12.46
C LEU A 178 33.21 -65.65 12.27
N ARG A 179 34.51 -65.39 12.41
CA ARG A 179 35.55 -66.41 12.19
C ARG A 179 35.63 -67.45 13.31
N ARG A 180 35.20 -67.09 14.53
CA ARG A 180 35.15 -68.03 15.65
C ARG A 180 33.98 -69.01 15.56
N GLY A 181 33.04 -68.81 14.63
CA GLY A 181 31.76 -69.51 14.64
C GLY A 181 30.95 -69.11 15.87
N ILE A 182 29.63 -69.12 15.76
CA ILE A 182 28.81 -69.33 16.95
C ILE A 182 28.96 -70.80 17.34
#